data_AF-A0A0A6RZ20-F1
#
_entry.id   AF-A0A0A6RZ20-F1
#
_cell.length_a   1.000
_cell.length_b   1.000
_cell.length_c   1.000
_cell.angle_alpha   90.00
_cell.angle_beta   90.00
_cell.angle_gamma   90.00
#
_symmetry.space_group_name_H-M   'P 1'
#
loop_
_entity.id
_entity.type
_entity.pdbx_description
1 polymer ?
#
loop_
_entity_poly.entity_id
_entity_poly.type
_entity_poly.pdbx_seq_one_letter_code
_entity_poly.pdbx_strand_id
1 'polypeptide(L)' 'MVNLSQYPFEIRPLDEEEGGGFLITFPDFSECISDGETQEEAIRNGLDALRETIAALESTGHPVPEPNSWPVGWIKR' A
#
# COMPACT_ATOMS: atom_id res chain seq x y z
N MET A 1 -10.14 1.72 -14.95
CA MET A 1 -8.70 1.75 -14.62
C MET A 1 -8.52 2.81 -13.55
N VAL A 2 -8.18 2.37 -12.34
CA VAL A 2 -8.05 3.26 -11.18
C VAL A 2 -6.76 4.06 -11.29
N ASN A 3 -6.76 5.32 -10.84
CA ASN A 3 -5.56 6.14 -10.79
C ASN A 3 -4.82 5.91 -9.47
N LEU A 4 -3.71 5.17 -9.53
CA LEU A 4 -2.92 4.79 -8.35
C LEU A 4 -2.37 5.99 -7.59
N SER A 5 -2.09 7.11 -8.26
CA SER A 5 -1.52 8.30 -7.63
C SER A 5 -2.47 9.03 -6.69
N GLN A 6 -3.74 8.62 -6.64
CA GLN A 6 -4.74 9.21 -5.75
C GLN A 6 -4.78 8.54 -4.38
N TYR A 7 -4.27 7.31 -4.27
CA TYR A 7 -4.22 6.60 -3.00
C TYR A 7 -3.11 7.18 -2.12
N PRO A 8 -3.41 7.60 -0.88
CA PRO A 8 -2.39 7.97 0.07
C PRO A 8 -1.53 6.74 0.41
N PHE A 9 -0.27 7.01 0.72
CA PHE A 9 0.64 6.03 1.29
C PHE A 9 1.42 6.65 2.43
N GLU A 10 1.87 5.80 3.34
CA GLU A 10 2.82 6.16 4.39
C GLU A 10 4.16 5.51 4.07
N ILE A 11 5.25 6.22 4.36
CA ILE A 11 6.61 5.69 4.25
C ILE A 11 7.35 5.91 5.55
N ARG A 12 7.99 4.85 6.07
CA ARG A 12 8.82 4.92 7.28
C ARG A 12 10.14 4.19 7.08
N PRO A 13 11.23 4.63 7.71
CA PRO A 13 12.42 3.79 7.81
C PRO A 13 12.11 2.52 8.61
N LEU A 14 12.77 1.44 8.24
CA LEU A 14 12.84 0.19 8.99
C LEU A 14 14.10 0.19 9.86
N ASP A 15 13.99 -0.34 11.07
CA ASP A 15 15.17 -0.51 11.93
C ASP A 15 16.10 -1.59 11.35
N GLU A 16 17.38 -1.59 11.72
CA GLU A 16 18.35 -2.59 11.24
C GLU A 16 17.92 -4.03 11.59
N GLU A 17 17.22 -4.23 12.72
CA GLU A 17 16.67 -5.52 13.12
C GLU A 17 15.51 -5.99 12.22
N GLU A 18 14.81 -5.06 11.56
CA GLU A 18 13.77 -5.34 10.55
C GLU A 18 14.37 -5.52 9.14
N GLY A 19 15.69 -5.39 8.98
CA GLY A 19 16.41 -5.48 7.69
C GLY A 19 16.88 -4.14 7.12
N GLY A 20 16.54 -3.02 7.77
CA GLY A 20 16.84 -1.67 7.27
C GLY A 20 16.00 -1.27 6.05
N GLY A 21 16.32 -0.13 5.45
CA GLY A 21 15.58 0.40 4.29
C GLY A 21 14.30 1.14 4.69
N PHE A 22 13.29 1.08 3.82
CA PHE A 22 12.02 1.82 3.97
C PHE A 22 10.83 0.91 3.70
N LEU A 23 9.83 0.99 4.59
CA LEU A 23 8.53 0.36 4.45
C LEU A 23 7.53 1.35 3.86
N ILE A 24 6.72 0.91 2.90
CA ILE A 24 5.56 1.62 2.38
C ILE A 24 4.28 0.85 2.70
N THR A 25 3.24 1.58 3.10
CA THR A 25 1.90 1.04 3.34
C THR A 25 0.84 1.91 2.68
N PHE A 26 -0.27 1.29 2.27
CA PHE A 26 -1.43 2.00 1.72
C PHE A 26 -2.58 1.90 2.72
N PRO A 27 -2.96 2.98 3.41
CA PRO A 27 -3.97 2.88 4.46
C PRO A 27 -5.35 2.41 3.99
N ASP A 28 -5.69 2.64 2.71
CA ASP A 28 -6.92 2.13 2.10
C ASP A 28 -6.88 0.59 1.86
N PHE A 29 -5.70 -0.02 1.91
CA PHE A 29 -5.42 -1.43 1.66
C PHE A 29 -4.50 -2.00 2.75
N SER A 30 -5.06 -2.42 3.88
CA SER A 30 -4.27 -2.87 5.05
C SER A 30 -3.26 -3.98 4.74
N GLU A 31 -3.55 -4.82 3.76
CA GLU A 31 -2.69 -5.93 3.33
C GLU A 31 -1.67 -5.54 2.24
N CYS A 32 -1.74 -4.33 1.70
CA CYS A 32 -0.83 -3.85 0.66
C CYS A 32 0.37 -3.16 1.30
N ILE A 33 1.43 -3.93 1.48
CA ILE A 33 2.68 -3.52 2.12
C ILE A 33 3.84 -3.93 1.21
N SER A 34 4.84 -3.06 1.10
CA SER A 34 6.09 -3.36 0.40
C SER A 34 7.25 -2.62 1.07
N ASP A 35 8.48 -2.94 0.70
CA ASP A 35 9.69 -2.26 1.15
C ASP A 35 10.68 -2.00 0.00
N GLY A 36 11.76 -1.28 0.32
CA GLY A 36 12.89 -1.02 -0.57
C GLY A 36 14.09 -0.45 0.19
N GLU A 37 15.29 -0.54 -0.39
CA GLU A 37 16.51 -0.03 0.26
C GLU A 37 16.48 1.50 0.37
N THR A 38 15.78 2.16 -0.55
CA THR A 38 15.59 3.63 -0.59
C THR A 38 14.11 4.00 -0.59
N GLN A 39 13.80 5.27 -0.31
CA GLN A 39 12.43 5.77 -0.36
C GLN A 39 11.83 5.61 -1.76
N GLU A 40 12.61 5.96 -2.79
CA GLU A 40 12.18 5.86 -4.18
C GLU A 40 11.94 4.42 -4.61
N GLU A 41 12.75 3.47 -4.12
CA GLU A 41 12.53 2.05 -4.36
C GLU A 41 11.27 1.55 -3.67
N ALA A 42 11.08 1.87 -2.38
CA ALA A 42 9.88 1.50 -1.65
C ALA A 42 8.62 2.04 -2.34
N ILE A 43 8.63 3.29 -2.82
CA ILE A 43 7.50 3.87 -3.57
C ILE A 43 7.21 3.09 -4.87
N ARG A 44 8.24 2.78 -5.67
CA ARG A 44 8.05 1.99 -6.90
C ARG A 44 7.46 0.61 -6.59
N ASN A 45 8.06 -0.11 -5.65
CA ASN A 45 7.62 -1.45 -5.27
C ASN A 45 6.19 -1.42 -4.70
N GLY A 46 5.87 -0.41 -3.88
CA GLY A 46 4.53 -0.22 -3.33
C GLY A 46 3.47 0.06 -4.39
N LEU A 47 3.77 0.88 -5.40
CA LEU A 47 2.84 1.15 -6.50
C LEU A 47 2.58 -0.10 -7.35
N ASP A 48 3.60 -0.94 -7.55
CA ASP A 48 3.45 -2.24 -8.21
C ASP A 48 2.58 -3.19 -7.37
N ALA A 49 2.83 -3.28 -6.06
CA ALA A 49 2.02 -4.07 -5.13
C ALA A 49 0.55 -3.60 -5.09
N LEU A 50 0.31 -2.29 -5.09
CA LEU A 50 -1.03 -1.72 -5.13
C LEU A 50 -1.76 -2.07 -6.43
N ARG A 51 -1.05 -2.01 -7.57
CA ARG A 51 -1.60 -2.40 -8.87
C ARG A 51 -2.04 -3.86 -8.87
N GLU A 52 -1.21 -4.75 -8.36
CA GLU A 52 -1.53 -6.19 -8.26
C GLU A 52 -2.70 -6.45 -7.30
N THR A 53 -2.73 -5.76 -6.16
CA THR A 53 -3.81 -5.86 -5.18
C THR A 53 -5.16 -5.46 -5.79
N ILE A 54 -5.21 -4.33 -6.50
CA ILE A 54 -6.43 -3.88 -7.20
C ILE A 54 -6.85 -4.90 -8.25
N ALA A 55 -5.91 -5.40 -9.06
CA ALA A 55 -6.20 -6.42 -10.07
C ALA A 55 -6.75 -7.72 -9.44
N ALA A 56 -6.22 -8.13 -8.29
CA ALA A 56 -6.70 -9.30 -7.55
C ALA A 56 -8.14 -9.09 -7.03
N LEU A 57 -8.44 -7.93 -6.42
CA LEU A 57 -9.80 -7.59 -5.97
C LEU A 57 -10.79 -7.59 -7.14
N GLU A 58 -10.42 -6.97 -8.26
CA GLU A 58 -11.25 -6.96 -9.47
C GLU A 58 -11.47 -8.39 -10.01
N SER A 59 -10.44 -9.24 -10.04
CA SER A 59 -10.53 -10.62 -10.56
C SER A 59 -11.41 -11.54 -9.70
N THR A 60 -11.51 -11.23 -8.41
CA THR A 60 -12.28 -12.01 -7.42
C THR A 60 -13.68 -11.43 -7.19
N GLY A 61 -14.01 -10.29 -7.82
CA GLY A 61 -15.29 -9.61 -7.67
C GLY A 61 -15.46 -8.86 -6.34
N HIS A 62 -14.36 -8.58 -5.65
CA HIS A 62 -14.36 -7.74 -4.45
C HIS A 62 -14.33 -6.25 -4.82
N PRO A 63 -14.97 -5.38 -4.03
CA PRO A 63 -14.93 -3.95 -4.27
C PRO A 63 -13.52 -3.40 -4.03
N VAL A 64 -13.08 -2.51 -4.91
CA VAL A 64 -11.84 -1.75 -4.73
C VAL A 64 -12.16 -0.52 -3.85
N PRO A 65 -11.44 -0.31 -2.73
CA PRO A 65 -11.56 0.90 -1.91
C PRO A 65 -11.38 2.18 -2.75
N GLU A 66 -12.14 3.23 -2.44
CA GLU A 66 -11.93 4.55 -3.06
C GLU A 66 -10.70 5.22 -2.41
N PRO A 67 -10.00 6.13 -3.10
CA PRO A 67 -8.88 6.83 -2.47
C PRO A 67 -9.30 7.65 -1.25
N ASN A 68 -8.57 7.53 -0.14
CA ASN A 68 -8.89 8.13 1.16
C ASN A 68 -10.16 7.57 1.80
N SER A 69 -10.67 6.43 1.33
CA SER A 69 -11.82 5.75 1.93
C SER A 69 -11.43 4.84 3.09
N TRP A 70 -10.22 5.04 3.67
CA TRP A 70 -9.62 4.39 4.85
C TRP A 70 -10.58 3.40 5.45
N PRO A 71 -10.32 2.08 5.37
CA PRO A 71 -11.33 1.05 5.55
C PRO A 71 -12.24 1.41 6.70
N VAL A 72 -13.43 1.91 6.33
CA VAL A 72 -14.48 2.35 7.24
C VAL A 72 -14.99 1.12 7.99
N GLY A 73 -14.20 0.60 8.92
CA GLY A 73 -14.56 -0.65 9.61
C GLY A 73 -13.49 -1.32 10.47
N TRP A 74 -12.19 -1.11 10.26
CA TRP A 74 -11.19 -1.89 10.99
C TRP A 74 -10.07 -0.99 11.51
N ILE A 75 -9.98 -0.93 12.84
CA ILE A 75 -8.99 -0.20 13.65
C ILE A 75 -9.40 1.25 13.97
N LYS A 76 -10.26 1.40 14.99
CA LYS A 76 -10.04 2.45 16.00
C LYS A 76 -8.87 1.99 16.87
N ARG A 77 -7.74 2.71 16.84
CA ARG A 77 -6.87 2.81 18.01
C ARG A 77 -7.22 4.10 18.74
#